data_AF-A0A927T4R5-F1
#
_entry.id   AF-A0A927T4R5-F1
#
_cell.length_a   1.000
_cell.length_b   1.000
_cell.length_c   1.000
_cell.angle_alpha   90.00
_cell.angle_beta   90.00
_cell.angle_gamma   90.00
#
_symmetry.space_group_name_H-M   'P 1'
#
loop_
_entity.id
_entity.type
_entity.pdbx_description
1 polymer ?
#
loop_
_entity_poly.entity_id
_entity_poly.type
_entity_poly.pdbx_seq_one_letter_code
_entity_poly.pdbx_strand_id
1 'polypeptide(L)'
;MKKFHWVRLYLLFLGVVLFATAAIAGIKGYYVIYREVAMQKAAGRSRQGIADASDLIIDRISQIARDAGRRQYDSILELINKENEGELSEGELENYFRRGYVNLIKDEIGTDSTGICENLNMYLAGSGIRNVSVYNNNKTVIDEETDEGGNVISLWIRSVTICYDDPTLGRQSDTVSYNIQFPEAVFHAGSDELFRYCMVSRKGIYLTGQTSSVIGDIFAGGHTPEECREAEIAYGETGTYGGLNILSTQLGIRSDTIVCLGDINLNGSFVVFAPNTDRLGCYAQRINEIEGFSRKTNYTLDGEFYPIHAMDEAPLTKYHDAITLADVSLSQLDGISMYYDSDNDGGYEGKYRKLMSDTDIEIRNDFTGIVATPANVIIDNDVNFEGIILSGDRIYAMGNNNIVANAAVARSVIASELESGYGIMVSDYIGGMRAAGLADPDHYVVPYR
;
A
#
# COMPACT_ATOMS: atom_id res chain seq x y z
N MET A 1 44.67 28.99 -89.58
CA MET A 1 44.80 28.81 -88.11
C MET A 1 43.84 29.66 -87.26
N LYS A 2 43.26 30.79 -87.73
CA LYS A 2 42.34 31.63 -86.91
C LYS A 2 40.99 30.99 -86.52
N LYS A 3 40.47 30.02 -87.30
CA LYS A 3 39.23 29.30 -86.97
C LYS A 3 39.35 28.40 -85.73
N PHE A 4 40.56 27.94 -85.39
CA PHE A 4 40.78 27.02 -84.26
C PHE A 4 40.74 27.74 -82.89
N HIS A 5 41.00 29.05 -82.88
CA HIS A 5 41.00 29.85 -81.65
C HIS A 5 39.59 30.15 -81.14
N TRP A 6 38.65 30.43 -82.06
CA TRP A 6 37.24 30.67 -81.74
C TRP A 6 36.55 29.42 -81.19
N VAL A 7 36.89 28.24 -81.71
CA VAL A 7 36.37 26.96 -81.19
C VAL A 7 36.85 26.70 -79.76
N ARG A 8 38.13 26.97 -79.44
CA ARG A 8 38.65 26.84 -78.07
C ARG A 8 38.03 27.83 -77.10
N LEU A 9 37.84 29.09 -77.53
CA LEU A 9 37.20 30.12 -76.69
C LEU A 9 35.72 29.79 -76.43
N TYR A 10 34.99 29.30 -77.44
CA TYR A 10 33.61 28.87 -77.31
C TYR A 10 33.47 27.65 -76.37
N LEU A 11 34.34 26.65 -76.51
CA LEU A 11 34.34 25.48 -75.62
C LEU A 11 34.71 25.85 -74.17
N LEU A 12 35.63 26.79 -73.97
CA LEU A 12 35.99 27.29 -72.64
C LEU A 12 34.82 28.06 -72.01
N PHE A 13 34.17 28.94 -72.77
CA PHE A 13 32.97 29.66 -72.32
C PHE A 13 31.83 28.70 -71.98
N LEU A 14 31.58 27.71 -72.82
CA LEU A 14 30.57 26.67 -72.58
C LEU A 14 30.89 25.88 -71.30
N GLY A 15 32.16 25.50 -71.09
CA GLY A 15 32.61 24.82 -69.88
C GLY A 15 32.39 25.64 -68.60
N VAL A 16 32.67 26.96 -68.64
CA VAL A 16 32.43 27.87 -67.51
C VAL A 16 30.94 28.04 -67.23
N VAL A 17 30.11 28.20 -68.27
CA VAL A 17 28.65 28.30 -68.12
C VAL A 17 28.08 27.02 -67.53
N LEU A 18 28.48 25.84 -68.04
CA LEU A 18 28.04 24.55 -67.52
C LEU A 18 28.45 24.35 -66.06
N PHE A 19 29.70 24.70 -65.69
CA PHE A 19 30.18 24.64 -64.32
C PHE A 19 29.40 25.59 -63.40
N ALA A 20 29.14 26.83 -63.82
CA ALA A 20 28.35 27.79 -63.05
C ALA A 20 26.90 27.33 -62.87
N THR A 21 26.26 26.77 -63.91
CA THR A 21 24.90 26.20 -63.78
C THR A 21 24.87 24.98 -62.86
N ALA A 22 25.88 24.11 -62.91
CA ALA A 22 25.99 22.97 -62.00
C ALA A 22 26.23 23.41 -60.55
N ALA A 23 27.07 24.43 -60.34
CA ALA A 23 27.30 25.01 -59.01
C ALA A 23 26.03 25.67 -58.43
N ILE A 24 25.28 26.43 -59.24
CA ILE A 24 24.00 27.02 -58.82
C ILE A 24 22.96 25.94 -58.51
N ALA A 25 22.88 24.89 -59.34
CA ALA A 25 22.00 23.75 -59.09
C ALA A 25 22.40 23.01 -57.80
N GLY A 26 23.70 22.83 -57.54
CA GLY A 26 24.23 22.25 -56.31
C GLY A 26 23.91 23.08 -55.07
N ILE A 27 24.07 24.41 -55.13
CA ILE A 27 23.73 25.32 -54.03
C ILE A 27 22.21 25.31 -53.76
N LYS A 28 21.38 25.30 -54.80
CA LYS A 28 19.92 25.17 -54.65
C LYS A 28 19.54 23.82 -54.05
N GLY A 29 20.14 22.73 -54.51
CA GLY A 29 19.91 21.39 -53.96
C GLY A 29 20.33 21.30 -52.48
N TYR A 30 21.49 21.86 -52.12
CA TYR A 30 21.95 21.93 -50.74
C TYR A 30 21.01 22.76 -49.85
N TYR A 31 20.50 23.89 -50.34
CA TYR A 31 19.54 24.72 -49.62
C TYR A 31 18.20 24.01 -49.39
N VAL A 32 17.71 23.26 -50.37
CA VAL A 32 16.49 22.45 -50.23
C VAL A 32 16.67 21.37 -49.16
N ILE A 33 17.77 20.61 -49.22
CA ILE A 33 18.07 19.55 -48.24
C ILE A 33 18.25 20.16 -46.83
N TYR A 34 19.00 21.26 -46.72
CA TYR A 34 19.20 21.94 -45.43
C TYR A 34 17.86 22.43 -44.84
N ARG A 35 16.99 23.01 -45.67
CA ARG A 35 15.66 23.46 -45.27
C ARG A 35 14.78 22.30 -44.81
N GLU A 36 14.78 21.18 -45.54
CA GLU A 36 14.03 19.97 -45.16
C GLU A 36 14.52 19.40 -43.83
N VAL A 37 15.84 19.28 -43.63
CA VAL A 37 16.43 18.81 -42.37
C VAL A 37 16.12 19.77 -41.22
N ALA A 38 16.14 21.08 -41.45
CA ALA A 38 15.78 22.08 -40.44
C ALA A 38 14.29 21.99 -40.05
N MET A 39 13.38 21.81 -41.03
CA MET A 39 11.95 21.58 -40.79
C MET A 39 11.70 20.28 -40.02
N GLN A 40 12.36 19.18 -40.40
CA GLN A 40 12.24 17.91 -39.69
C GLN A 40 12.72 18.01 -38.24
N LYS A 41 13.85 18.70 -38.00
CA LYS A 41 14.35 18.96 -36.64
C LYS A 41 13.40 19.84 -35.82
N ALA A 42 12.86 20.90 -36.43
CA ALA A 42 11.87 21.75 -35.78
C ALA A 42 10.59 20.98 -35.43
N ALA A 43 10.11 20.12 -36.34
CA ALA A 43 8.94 19.28 -36.11
C ALA A 43 9.19 18.27 -34.99
N GLY A 44 10.40 17.68 -34.94
CA GLY A 44 10.82 16.79 -33.85
C GLY A 44 10.83 17.49 -32.50
N ARG A 45 11.42 18.69 -32.41
CA ARG A 45 11.43 19.49 -31.16
C ARG A 45 10.03 19.90 -30.70
N SER A 46 9.18 20.32 -31.64
CA SER A 46 7.80 20.71 -31.32
C SER A 46 7.00 19.52 -30.77
N ARG A 47 7.10 18.35 -31.39
CA ARG A 47 6.45 17.13 -30.88
C ARG A 47 6.99 16.74 -29.51
N GLN A 48 8.31 16.78 -29.32
CA GLN A 48 8.93 16.46 -28.03
C GLN A 48 8.47 17.45 -26.94
N GLY A 49 8.47 18.75 -27.23
CA GLY A 49 8.03 19.75 -26.24
C GLY A 49 6.55 19.62 -25.86
N ILE A 50 5.69 19.23 -26.80
CA ILE A 50 4.28 18.93 -26.51
C ILE A 50 4.16 17.66 -25.65
N ALA A 51 4.93 16.62 -25.96
CA ALA A 51 4.94 15.38 -25.20
C ALA A 51 5.45 15.62 -23.76
N ASP A 52 6.60 16.26 -23.60
CA ASP A 52 7.19 16.59 -22.29
C ASP A 52 6.21 17.41 -21.42
N ALA A 53 5.50 18.37 -22.04
CA ALA A 53 4.50 19.16 -21.33
C ALA A 53 3.26 18.36 -20.96
N SER A 54 2.83 17.44 -21.82
CA SER A 54 1.73 16.54 -21.52
C SER A 54 2.07 15.60 -20.37
N ASP A 55 3.28 15.03 -20.35
CA ASP A 55 3.75 14.14 -19.28
C ASP A 55 3.80 14.89 -17.95
N LEU A 56 4.33 16.11 -17.95
CA LEU A 56 4.34 16.93 -16.74
C LEU A 56 2.93 17.29 -16.24
N ILE A 57 2.01 17.59 -17.16
CA ILE A 57 0.60 17.87 -16.81
C ILE A 57 -0.02 16.62 -16.18
N ILE A 58 0.24 15.43 -16.71
CA ILE A 58 -0.21 14.15 -16.13
C ILE A 58 0.35 13.96 -14.72
N ASP A 59 1.65 14.18 -14.52
CA ASP A 59 2.29 14.05 -13.20
C ASP A 59 1.66 15.00 -12.18
N ARG A 60 1.38 16.24 -12.59
CA ARG A 60 0.74 17.24 -11.71
C ARG A 60 -0.70 16.93 -11.40
N ILE A 61 -1.49 16.53 -12.40
CA ILE A 61 -2.87 16.09 -12.17
C ILE A 61 -2.88 14.89 -11.22
N SER A 62 -1.96 13.95 -11.39
CA SER A 62 -1.83 12.76 -10.51
C SER A 62 -1.47 13.15 -9.08
N GLN A 63 -0.59 14.14 -8.89
CA GLN A 63 -0.28 14.67 -7.56
C GLN A 63 -1.50 15.34 -6.90
N ILE A 64 -2.22 16.20 -7.64
CA ILE A 64 -3.44 16.86 -7.15
C ILE A 64 -4.50 15.83 -6.80
N ALA A 65 -4.67 14.80 -7.63
CA ALA A 65 -5.56 13.68 -7.38
C ALA A 65 -5.23 12.97 -6.06
N ARG A 66 -3.96 12.66 -5.79
CA ARG A 66 -3.52 12.07 -4.52
C ARG A 66 -3.78 12.98 -3.32
N ASP A 67 -3.47 14.27 -3.45
CA ASP A 67 -3.68 15.24 -2.37
C ASP A 67 -5.18 15.47 -2.08
N ALA A 68 -6.02 15.44 -3.12
CA ALA A 68 -7.48 15.51 -3.00
C ALA A 68 -8.06 14.25 -2.36
N GLY A 69 -7.59 13.05 -2.76
CA GLY A 69 -7.96 11.77 -2.14
C GLY A 69 -7.70 11.77 -0.64
N ARG A 70 -6.49 12.18 -0.24
CA ARG A 70 -6.11 12.27 1.17
C ARG A 70 -6.92 13.28 1.96
N ARG A 71 -7.13 14.49 1.43
CA ARG A 71 -7.93 15.52 2.11
C ARG A 71 -9.39 15.10 2.29
N GLN A 72 -9.98 14.46 1.28
CA GLN A 72 -11.34 13.96 1.39
C GLN A 72 -11.45 12.82 2.38
N TYR A 73 -10.47 11.91 2.36
CA TYR A 73 -10.34 10.85 3.35
C TYR A 73 -10.33 11.39 4.78
N ASP A 74 -9.45 12.36 5.06
CA ASP A 74 -9.34 13.01 6.37
C ASP A 74 -10.67 13.70 6.77
N SER A 75 -11.36 14.33 5.82
CA SER A 75 -12.68 14.94 6.06
C SER A 75 -13.75 13.93 6.42
N ILE A 76 -13.73 12.72 5.85
CA ILE A 76 -14.67 11.65 6.17
C ILE A 76 -14.37 11.09 7.57
N LEU A 77 -13.10 10.88 7.89
CA LEU A 77 -12.69 10.49 9.24
C LEU A 77 -13.17 11.50 10.30
N GLU A 78 -13.03 12.80 10.02
CA GLU A 78 -13.54 13.84 10.92
C GLU A 78 -15.07 13.82 11.05
N LEU A 79 -15.80 13.53 9.97
CA LEU A 79 -17.25 13.43 9.97
C LEU A 79 -17.72 12.25 10.82
N ILE A 80 -17.14 11.07 10.59
CA ILE A 80 -17.40 9.84 11.36
C ILE A 80 -17.11 10.05 12.85
N ASN A 81 -16.04 10.79 13.19
CA ASN A 81 -15.68 11.07 14.58
C ASN A 81 -16.55 12.15 15.25
N LYS A 82 -17.21 13.03 14.49
CA LYS A 82 -18.06 14.12 15.02
C LYS A 82 -19.53 13.74 15.11
N GLU A 83 -20.04 12.92 14.20
CA GLU A 83 -21.45 12.51 14.18
C GLU A 83 -21.64 11.19 14.92
N ASN A 84 -22.03 11.27 16.19
CA ASN A 84 -22.58 10.13 16.94
C ASN A 84 -24.03 9.77 16.53
N GLU A 85 -24.56 10.32 15.43
CA GLU A 85 -25.97 10.18 15.05
C GLU A 85 -26.14 10.15 13.52
N GLY A 86 -25.92 8.97 12.91
CA GLY A 86 -26.29 8.70 11.50
C GLY A 86 -25.47 7.60 10.84
N GLU A 87 -26.05 6.41 10.69
CA GLU A 87 -25.45 5.30 9.93
C GLU A 87 -25.60 5.56 8.42
N LEU A 88 -24.61 6.20 7.79
CA LEU A 88 -24.52 6.27 6.31
C LEU A 88 -24.04 4.92 5.79
N SER A 89 -24.80 4.27 4.93
CA SER A 89 -24.40 2.99 4.32
C SER A 89 -23.07 3.09 3.54
N GLU A 90 -22.40 1.96 3.32
CA GLU A 90 -21.14 1.88 2.56
C GLU A 90 -21.23 2.60 1.19
N GLY A 91 -22.32 2.37 0.45
CA GLY A 91 -22.56 3.04 -0.82
C GLY A 91 -22.82 4.55 -0.71
N GLU A 92 -23.34 5.04 0.42
CA GLU A 92 -23.50 6.49 0.67
C GLU A 92 -22.16 7.16 1.00
N LEU A 93 -21.29 6.47 1.74
CA LEU A 93 -19.93 6.95 2.05
C LEU A 93 -19.03 6.95 0.82
N GLU A 94 -19.09 5.90 0.00
CA GLU A 94 -18.35 5.86 -1.26
C GLU A 94 -18.77 7.02 -2.17
N ASN A 95 -20.07 7.28 -2.27
CA ASN A 95 -20.59 8.42 -3.01
C ASN A 95 -20.18 9.76 -2.42
N TYR A 96 -20.20 9.89 -1.10
CA TYR A 96 -19.74 11.09 -0.42
C TYR A 96 -18.25 11.35 -0.67
N PHE A 97 -17.42 10.31 -0.61
CA PHE A 97 -16.01 10.37 -0.97
C PHE A 97 -15.81 10.80 -2.41
N ARG A 98 -16.43 10.11 -3.38
CA ARG A 98 -16.29 10.42 -4.81
C ARG A 98 -16.69 11.86 -5.12
N ARG A 99 -17.79 12.36 -4.53
CA ARG A 99 -18.24 13.75 -4.74
C ARG A 99 -17.30 14.78 -4.13
N GLY A 100 -16.86 14.57 -2.89
CA GLY A 100 -15.91 15.48 -2.25
C GLY A 100 -14.56 15.50 -2.95
N TYR A 101 -14.08 14.33 -3.38
CA TYR A 101 -12.88 14.17 -4.20
C TYR A 101 -12.96 14.99 -5.50
N VAL A 102 -14.06 14.86 -6.26
CA VAL A 102 -14.28 15.63 -7.50
C VAL A 102 -14.28 17.13 -7.22
N ASN A 103 -14.95 17.57 -6.16
CA ASN A 103 -15.01 18.99 -5.80
C ASN A 103 -13.61 19.54 -5.48
N LEU A 104 -12.81 18.82 -4.69
CA LEU A 104 -11.44 19.21 -4.38
C LEU A 104 -10.56 19.30 -5.64
N ILE A 105 -10.70 18.36 -6.59
CA ILE A 105 -9.99 18.44 -7.87
C ILE A 105 -10.42 19.67 -8.67
N LYS A 106 -11.72 19.97 -8.73
CA LYS A 106 -12.24 21.16 -9.40
C LYS A 106 -11.77 22.45 -8.77
N ASP A 107 -11.64 22.50 -7.45
CA ASP A 107 -11.15 23.67 -6.73
C ASP A 107 -9.67 23.94 -7.03
N GLU A 108 -8.85 22.91 -7.16
CA GLU A 108 -7.41 23.03 -7.46
C GLU A 108 -7.13 23.30 -8.94
N ILE A 109 -7.83 22.61 -9.85
CA ILE A 109 -7.58 22.70 -11.29
C ILE A 109 -8.38 23.83 -11.93
N GLY A 110 -9.59 24.12 -11.43
CA GLY A 110 -10.53 25.08 -11.99
C GLY A 110 -11.76 24.41 -12.61
N THR A 111 -12.87 25.14 -12.64
CA THR A 111 -14.18 24.63 -13.08
C THR A 111 -14.55 25.04 -14.51
N ASP A 112 -13.92 26.10 -15.04
CA ASP A 112 -14.14 26.59 -16.39
C ASP A 112 -12.87 26.52 -17.25
N SER A 113 -13.04 26.64 -18.57
CA SER A 113 -11.94 26.52 -19.53
C SER A 113 -10.82 27.54 -19.28
N THR A 114 -11.13 28.70 -18.70
CA THR A 114 -10.14 29.73 -18.38
C THR A 114 -9.30 29.32 -17.18
N GLY A 115 -9.93 28.97 -16.05
CA GLY A 115 -9.25 28.56 -14.83
C GLY A 115 -8.40 27.30 -15.05
N ILE A 116 -8.93 26.30 -15.76
CA ILE A 116 -8.18 25.08 -16.09
C ILE A 116 -6.91 25.44 -16.89
N CYS A 117 -7.03 26.23 -17.96
CA CYS A 117 -5.87 26.60 -18.76
C CYS A 117 -4.88 27.48 -18.00
N GLU A 118 -5.32 28.39 -17.14
CA GLU A 118 -4.44 29.22 -16.32
C GLU A 118 -3.63 28.39 -15.32
N ASN A 119 -4.28 27.50 -14.57
CA ASN A 119 -3.61 26.63 -13.61
C ASN A 119 -2.63 25.66 -14.28
N LEU A 120 -3.02 25.04 -15.40
CA LEU A 120 -2.11 24.18 -16.15
C LEU A 120 -0.90 24.95 -16.70
N ASN A 121 -1.09 26.19 -17.14
CA ASN A 121 0.03 27.06 -17.57
C ASN A 121 0.95 27.43 -16.39
N MET A 122 0.42 27.61 -15.18
CA MET A 122 1.24 27.84 -13.99
C MET A 122 2.17 26.66 -13.71
N TYR A 123 1.69 25.42 -13.90
CA TYR A 123 2.52 24.23 -13.75
C TYR A 123 3.64 24.17 -14.79
N LEU A 124 3.36 24.57 -16.04
CA LEU A 124 4.37 24.65 -17.09
C LEU A 124 5.41 25.76 -16.84
N ALA A 125 5.00 26.90 -16.26
CA ALA A 125 5.86 28.07 -16.06
C ALA A 125 7.08 27.79 -15.14
N GLY A 126 7.01 26.77 -14.28
CA GLY A 126 8.11 26.35 -13.39
C GLY A 126 8.94 25.15 -13.88
N SER A 127 8.59 24.57 -15.02
CA SER A 127 9.11 23.26 -15.47
C SER A 127 10.43 23.31 -16.23
N GLY A 128 10.82 24.48 -16.73
CA GLY A 128 11.93 24.63 -17.67
C GLY A 128 11.60 24.25 -19.11
N ILE A 129 10.40 23.75 -19.42
CA ILE A 129 9.93 23.51 -20.78
C ILE A 129 9.64 24.86 -21.45
N ARG A 130 10.41 25.19 -22.48
CA ARG A 130 10.31 26.49 -23.16
C ARG A 130 9.36 26.44 -24.34
N ASN A 131 8.73 27.58 -24.61
CA ASN A 131 7.83 27.80 -25.76
C ASN A 131 6.59 26.91 -25.77
N VAL A 132 6.17 26.40 -24.61
CA VAL A 132 4.94 25.63 -24.48
C VAL A 132 3.91 26.40 -23.66
N SER A 133 2.64 26.30 -24.06
CA SER A 133 1.50 26.83 -23.31
C SER A 133 0.27 25.96 -23.52
N VAL A 134 -0.64 25.97 -22.55
CA VAL A 134 -2.01 25.46 -22.73
C VAL A 134 -2.88 26.58 -23.27
N TYR A 135 -3.56 26.33 -24.38
CA TYR A 135 -4.44 27.28 -25.04
C TYR A 135 -5.89 27.11 -24.60
N ASN A 136 -6.50 28.21 -24.16
CA ASN A 136 -7.93 28.23 -23.90
C ASN A 136 -8.70 28.26 -25.23
N ASN A 137 -9.25 27.10 -25.61
CA ASN A 137 -10.06 26.91 -26.81
C ASN A 137 -11.58 27.01 -26.52
N ASN A 138 -11.97 27.41 -25.30
CA ASN A 138 -13.35 27.39 -24.77
C ASN A 138 -14.05 26.01 -24.80
N LYS A 139 -13.28 24.94 -24.98
CA LYS A 139 -13.75 23.54 -25.01
C LYS A 139 -13.10 22.70 -23.92
N THR A 140 -12.07 23.21 -23.23
CA THR A 140 -11.46 22.53 -22.10
C THR A 140 -12.46 22.48 -20.94
N VAL A 141 -12.80 21.27 -20.51
CA VAL A 141 -13.80 21.04 -19.45
C VAL A 141 -13.38 19.88 -18.57
N ILE A 142 -13.75 19.95 -17.30
CA ILE A 142 -13.80 18.78 -16.42
C ILE A 142 -15.16 18.12 -16.63
N ASP A 143 -15.15 16.89 -17.09
CA ASP A 143 -16.32 16.09 -17.44
C ASP A 143 -16.46 14.91 -16.47
N GLU A 144 -17.65 14.75 -15.92
CA GLU A 144 -18.00 13.67 -14.99
C GLU A 144 -18.94 12.70 -15.68
N GLU A 145 -18.57 11.43 -15.67
CA GLU A 145 -19.47 10.37 -16.07
C GLU A 145 -20.16 9.80 -14.82
N THR A 146 -21.48 9.68 -14.87
CA THR A 146 -22.28 9.12 -13.78
C THR A 146 -23.04 7.88 -14.23
N ASP A 147 -23.21 6.92 -13.32
CA ASP A 147 -24.08 5.77 -13.55
C ASP A 147 -25.58 6.12 -13.42
N GLU A 148 -26.45 5.13 -13.60
CA GLU A 148 -27.90 5.30 -13.47
C GLU A 148 -28.36 5.71 -12.05
N GLY A 149 -27.51 5.49 -11.04
CA GLY A 149 -27.73 5.90 -9.65
C GLY A 149 -27.27 7.32 -9.34
N GLY A 150 -26.59 8.00 -10.29
CA GLY A 150 -26.00 9.31 -10.08
C GLY A 150 -24.67 9.29 -9.33
N ASN A 151 -23.99 8.14 -9.33
CA ASN A 151 -22.66 7.94 -8.76
C ASN A 151 -21.61 8.27 -9.81
N VAL A 152 -20.54 8.99 -9.43
CA VAL A 152 -19.50 9.37 -10.39
C VAL A 152 -18.55 8.19 -10.63
N ILE A 153 -18.51 7.70 -11.87
CA ILE A 153 -17.75 6.51 -12.27
C ILE A 153 -16.46 6.84 -13.03
N SER A 154 -16.40 8.00 -13.70
CA SER A 154 -15.17 8.47 -14.34
C SER A 154 -15.06 10.00 -14.32
N LEU A 155 -13.83 10.52 -14.29
CA LEU A 155 -13.54 11.95 -14.27
C LEU A 155 -12.48 12.27 -15.33
N TRP A 156 -12.78 13.21 -16.22
CA TRP A 156 -11.90 13.56 -17.34
C TRP A 156 -11.64 15.05 -17.40
N ILE A 157 -10.41 15.43 -17.75
CA ILE A 157 -10.12 16.76 -18.29
C ILE A 157 -10.08 16.62 -19.81
N ARG A 158 -11.12 17.08 -20.49
CA ARG A 158 -11.24 16.93 -21.95
C ARG A 158 -10.70 18.13 -22.71
N SER A 159 -10.23 17.88 -23.92
CA SER A 159 -9.92 18.90 -24.93
C SER A 159 -8.81 19.89 -24.55
N VAL A 160 -7.83 19.48 -23.75
CA VAL A 160 -6.67 20.32 -23.39
C VAL A 160 -5.80 20.52 -24.62
N THR A 161 -5.73 21.75 -25.14
CA THR A 161 -4.89 22.08 -26.29
C THR A 161 -3.53 22.58 -25.85
N ILE A 162 -2.48 21.78 -26.04
CA ILE A 162 -1.09 22.15 -25.77
C ILE A 162 -0.49 22.75 -27.04
N CYS A 163 0.15 23.89 -26.92
CA CYS A 163 0.75 24.62 -28.04
C CYS A 163 2.26 24.74 -27.85
N TYR A 164 3.01 24.51 -28.93
CA TYR A 164 4.44 24.78 -29.02
C TYR A 164 4.72 25.88 -30.06
N ASP A 165 5.36 26.97 -29.64
CA ASP A 165 5.72 28.07 -30.53
C ASP A 165 7.16 27.86 -31.07
N ASP A 166 7.30 27.36 -32.30
CA ASP A 166 8.60 27.26 -32.98
C ASP A 166 8.79 28.44 -33.97
N PRO A 167 9.93 29.15 -33.94
CA PRO A 167 10.22 30.24 -34.87
C PRO A 167 10.22 29.86 -36.36
N THR A 168 10.39 28.58 -36.68
CA THR A 168 10.52 28.02 -38.04
C THR A 168 9.19 27.46 -38.57
N LEU A 169 8.41 26.81 -37.71
CA LEU A 169 7.16 26.15 -38.07
C LEU A 169 5.91 26.95 -37.66
N GLY A 170 6.08 28.04 -36.91
CA GLY A 170 4.99 28.73 -36.24
C GLY A 170 4.41 27.89 -35.09
N ARG A 171 3.21 28.27 -34.67
CA ARG A 171 2.50 27.59 -33.58
C ARG A 171 2.03 26.21 -34.04
N GLN A 172 2.52 25.19 -33.35
CA GLN A 172 2.04 23.82 -33.46
C GLN A 172 1.18 23.51 -32.25
N SER A 173 0.20 22.62 -32.38
CA SER A 173 -0.66 22.27 -31.26
C SER A 173 -1.14 20.83 -31.34
N ASP A 174 -1.38 20.24 -30.18
CA ASP A 174 -2.07 18.96 -30.04
C ASP A 174 -3.17 19.06 -28.98
N THR A 175 -4.20 18.24 -29.09
CA THR A 175 -5.32 18.21 -28.15
C THR A 175 -5.39 16.87 -27.46
N VAL A 176 -5.23 16.88 -26.14
CA VAL A 176 -5.16 15.70 -25.29
C VAL A 176 -6.32 15.71 -24.30
N SER A 177 -6.75 14.53 -23.85
CA SER A 177 -7.69 14.39 -22.74
C SER A 177 -7.05 13.51 -21.67
N TYR A 178 -7.23 13.90 -20.41
CA TYR A 178 -6.63 13.22 -19.27
C TYR A 178 -7.73 12.53 -18.47
N ASN A 179 -7.58 11.22 -18.25
CA ASN A 179 -8.42 10.48 -17.33
C ASN A 179 -7.83 10.65 -15.93
N ILE A 180 -8.66 11.05 -14.97
CA ILE A 180 -8.31 11.04 -13.56
C ILE A 180 -8.92 9.78 -12.98
N GLN A 181 -8.06 8.82 -12.66
CA GLN A 181 -8.50 7.61 -11.98
C GLN A 181 -8.97 7.97 -10.57
N PHE A 182 -10.20 7.58 -10.25
CA PHE A 182 -10.63 7.56 -8.87
C PHE A 182 -9.71 6.60 -8.11
N PRO A 183 -9.16 7.02 -6.97
CA PRO A 183 -8.50 6.06 -6.10
C PRO A 183 -9.55 5.05 -5.65
N GLU A 184 -9.13 3.79 -5.51
CA GLU A 184 -10.00 2.77 -4.94
C GLU A 184 -10.17 3.12 -3.45
N ALA A 185 -11.33 3.69 -3.12
CA ALA A 185 -11.74 3.91 -1.74
C ALA A 185 -12.53 2.67 -1.32
N VAL A 186 -11.83 1.71 -0.73
CA VAL A 186 -12.50 0.53 -0.20
C VAL A 186 -12.76 0.78 1.28
N PHE A 187 -14.03 0.89 1.63
CA PHE A 187 -14.51 1.08 2.99
C PHE A 187 -14.50 -0.29 3.69
N HIS A 188 -13.30 -0.82 3.91
CA HIS A 188 -13.13 -2.01 4.72
C HIS A 188 -13.01 -1.62 6.18
N ALA A 189 -13.72 -2.34 7.06
CA ALA A 189 -13.29 -2.43 8.45
C ALA A 189 -11.81 -2.85 8.42
N GLY A 190 -10.90 -2.06 8.98
CA GLY A 190 -9.44 -2.27 8.95
C GLY A 190 -8.94 -3.58 9.60
N SER A 191 -9.82 -4.55 9.82
CA SER A 191 -9.60 -5.82 10.45
C SER A 191 -9.15 -6.92 9.48
N ASP A 192 -9.28 -6.75 8.16
CA ASP A 192 -8.89 -7.77 7.18
C ASP A 192 -7.38 -8.03 7.12
N GLU A 193 -6.56 -7.00 7.29
CA GLU A 193 -5.10 -7.17 7.41
C GLU A 193 -4.74 -7.89 8.70
N LEU A 194 -5.44 -7.59 9.80
CA LEU A 194 -5.26 -8.31 11.06
C LEU A 194 -5.59 -9.79 10.91
N PHE A 195 -6.59 -10.15 10.10
CA PHE A 195 -6.98 -11.56 9.94
C PHE A 195 -5.97 -12.42 9.16
N ARG A 196 -4.93 -11.80 8.60
CA ARG A 196 -3.75 -12.53 8.13
C ARG A 196 -2.92 -13.09 9.28
N TYR A 197 -2.98 -12.44 10.44
CA TYR A 197 -2.30 -12.87 11.63
C TYR A 197 -3.05 -14.04 12.28
N CYS A 198 -2.30 -15.07 12.63
CA CYS A 198 -2.80 -16.16 13.45
C CYS A 198 -2.59 -15.88 14.95
N MET A 199 -1.55 -15.12 15.28
CA MET A 199 -1.16 -14.79 16.65
C MET A 199 -0.65 -13.35 16.73
N VAL A 200 -1.24 -12.57 17.64
CA VAL A 200 -0.83 -11.21 17.97
C VAL A 200 -0.75 -11.10 19.49
N SER A 201 0.47 -10.87 20.00
CA SER A 201 0.72 -10.77 21.44
C SER A 201 1.43 -9.46 21.77
N ARG A 202 1.01 -8.77 22.82
CA ARG A 202 1.68 -7.56 23.33
C ARG A 202 3.09 -7.86 23.84
N LYS A 203 3.31 -9.09 24.33
CA LYS A 203 4.60 -9.61 24.79
C LYS A 203 5.05 -10.82 23.96
N GLY A 204 5.80 -11.73 24.57
CA GLY A 204 6.36 -12.88 23.87
C GLY A 204 5.33 -13.94 23.45
N ILE A 205 5.66 -14.62 22.35
CA ILE A 205 4.97 -15.85 21.89
C ILE A 205 5.91 -17.03 22.12
N TYR A 206 5.41 -18.13 22.67
CA TYR A 206 6.19 -19.30 23.05
C TYR A 206 5.62 -20.54 22.36
N LEU A 207 6.40 -21.11 21.43
CA LEU A 207 6.03 -22.31 20.68
C LEU A 207 6.88 -23.49 21.17
N THR A 208 6.26 -24.43 21.88
CA THR A 208 6.95 -25.60 22.45
C THR A 208 6.45 -26.90 21.82
N GLY A 209 7.03 -28.05 22.19
CA GLY A 209 6.57 -29.36 21.73
C GLY A 209 7.59 -30.10 20.85
N GLN A 210 7.14 -31.18 20.20
CA GLN A 210 8.00 -31.95 19.29
C GLN A 210 7.84 -31.49 17.84
N THR A 211 6.63 -31.32 17.36
CA THR A 211 6.36 -30.96 15.96
C THR A 211 5.15 -30.07 15.87
N SER A 212 5.35 -28.81 15.52
CA SER A 212 4.27 -27.84 15.42
C SER A 212 4.28 -27.18 14.04
N SER A 213 3.13 -26.63 13.63
CA SER A 213 3.02 -25.83 12.41
C SER A 213 2.23 -24.55 12.66
N VAL A 214 2.69 -23.47 12.04
CA VAL A 214 2.01 -22.19 12.05
C VAL A 214 1.82 -21.74 10.59
N ILE A 215 0.60 -21.36 10.24
CA ILE A 215 0.24 -20.81 8.94
C ILE A 215 -0.44 -19.46 9.19
N GLY A 216 0.10 -18.37 8.64
CA GLY A 216 -0.37 -17.02 8.90
C GLY A 216 0.70 -16.14 9.53
N ASP A 217 0.44 -14.84 9.54
CA ASP A 217 1.36 -13.83 10.04
C ASP A 217 1.42 -13.84 11.57
N ILE A 218 2.55 -13.37 12.10
CA ILE A 218 2.85 -13.41 13.54
C ILE A 218 3.30 -12.02 13.98
N PHE A 219 2.69 -11.51 15.05
CA PHE A 219 3.17 -10.34 15.77
C PHE A 219 3.49 -10.72 17.22
N ALA A 220 4.76 -10.59 17.60
CA ALA A 220 5.23 -10.83 18.96
C ALA A 220 5.87 -9.55 19.53
N GLY A 221 5.23 -8.95 20.51
CA GLY A 221 5.73 -7.75 21.17
C GLY A 221 6.91 -8.02 22.10
N GLY A 222 7.43 -6.95 22.69
CA GLY A 222 8.61 -6.98 23.56
C GLY A 222 8.24 -7.02 25.04
N HIS A 223 9.23 -7.28 25.91
CA HIS A 223 9.12 -6.92 27.33
C HIS A 223 9.75 -5.54 27.56
N THR A 224 9.24 -4.84 28.57
CA THR A 224 9.97 -3.73 29.19
C THR A 224 11.25 -4.25 29.88
N PRO A 225 12.25 -3.39 30.12
CA PRO A 225 13.47 -3.79 30.85
C PRO A 225 13.19 -4.38 32.24
N GLU A 226 12.19 -3.86 32.94
CA GLU A 226 11.73 -4.35 34.23
C GLU A 226 11.13 -5.76 34.12
N GLU A 227 10.26 -5.98 33.14
CA GLU A 227 9.66 -7.29 32.86
C GLU A 227 10.67 -8.33 32.39
N CYS A 228 11.72 -7.94 31.67
CA CYS A 228 12.84 -8.84 31.35
C CYS A 228 13.48 -9.40 32.62
N ARG A 229 13.70 -8.54 33.63
CA ARG A 229 14.31 -8.94 34.91
C ARG A 229 13.36 -9.82 35.73
N GLU A 230 12.07 -9.53 35.71
CA GLU A 230 11.06 -10.36 36.38
C GLU A 230 10.93 -11.74 35.72
N ALA A 231 10.91 -11.81 34.39
CA ALA A 231 10.90 -13.06 33.64
C ALA A 231 12.16 -13.89 33.88
N GLU A 232 13.33 -13.25 33.95
CA GLU A 232 14.59 -13.91 34.31
C GLU A 232 14.54 -14.54 35.71
N ILE A 233 13.97 -13.83 36.69
CA ILE A 233 13.86 -14.31 38.07
C ILE A 233 12.79 -15.41 38.22
N ALA A 234 11.63 -15.23 37.59
CA ALA A 234 10.48 -16.13 37.76
C ALA A 234 10.61 -17.42 36.94
N TYR A 235 11.18 -17.34 35.74
CA TYR A 235 11.22 -18.43 34.77
C TYR A 235 12.65 -18.88 34.41
N GLY A 236 13.68 -18.24 34.97
CA GLY A 236 15.09 -18.57 34.69
C GLY A 236 15.55 -18.12 33.30
N GLU A 237 14.82 -17.20 32.67
CA GLU A 237 15.06 -16.71 31.31
C GLU A 237 16.19 -15.66 31.29
N THR A 238 17.45 -16.02 30.95
CA THR A 238 18.59 -15.07 30.90
C THR A 238 18.74 -14.36 29.53
N GLY A 239 18.39 -13.06 29.38
CA GLY A 239 18.44 -12.33 28.09
C GLY A 239 17.33 -11.27 27.84
N THR A 240 17.40 -10.54 26.71
CA THR A 240 16.30 -9.67 26.23
C THR A 240 15.16 -10.56 25.72
N TYR A 241 14.16 -10.82 26.55
CA TYR A 241 13.00 -11.62 26.14
C TYR A 241 11.79 -10.74 25.89
N GLY A 242 11.00 -11.15 24.91
CA GLY A 242 10.19 -10.29 24.07
C GLY A 242 10.45 -10.75 22.63
N GLY A 243 9.40 -10.94 21.84
CA GLY A 243 9.49 -11.57 20.52
C GLY A 243 9.09 -13.05 20.51
N LEU A 244 9.60 -13.80 19.55
CA LEU A 244 9.16 -15.16 19.25
C LEU A 244 10.15 -16.19 19.81
N ASN A 245 9.68 -17.03 20.73
CA ASN A 245 10.48 -18.04 21.40
C ASN A 245 10.09 -19.43 20.89
N ILE A 246 11.01 -20.06 20.16
CA ILE A 246 10.82 -21.38 19.59
C ILE A 246 11.61 -22.39 20.41
N LEU A 247 10.84 -23.18 21.16
CA LEU A 247 11.30 -24.28 22.02
C LEU A 247 10.86 -25.65 21.44
N SER A 248 10.28 -25.65 20.24
CA SER A 248 9.75 -26.82 19.55
C SER A 248 10.89 -27.62 18.89
N THR A 249 10.88 -28.95 18.99
CA THR A 249 11.93 -29.75 18.32
C THR A 249 11.93 -29.53 16.81
N GLN A 250 10.76 -29.45 16.18
CA GLN A 250 10.55 -29.16 14.78
C GLN A 250 9.39 -28.16 14.64
N LEU A 251 9.58 -27.11 13.84
CA LEU A 251 8.54 -26.11 13.58
C LEU A 251 8.59 -25.67 12.12
N GLY A 252 7.44 -25.71 11.44
CA GLY A 252 7.23 -25.05 10.16
C GLY A 252 6.39 -23.81 10.33
N ILE A 253 6.88 -22.65 9.89
CA ILE A 253 6.10 -21.41 9.87
C ILE A 253 5.90 -21.00 8.41
N ARG A 254 4.67 -20.98 7.92
CA ARG A 254 4.32 -20.43 6.61
C ARG A 254 3.63 -19.08 6.80
N SER A 255 4.35 -18.02 6.53
CA SER A 255 3.90 -16.65 6.74
C SER A 255 4.45 -15.75 5.63
N ASP A 256 3.77 -14.64 5.36
CA ASP A 256 4.29 -13.56 4.53
C ASP A 256 5.06 -12.55 5.38
N THR A 257 4.70 -12.39 6.65
CA THR A 257 5.31 -11.43 7.57
C THR A 257 5.37 -11.94 9.01
N ILE A 258 6.58 -11.91 9.59
CA ILE A 258 6.82 -12.12 11.01
C ILE A 258 7.39 -10.83 11.58
N VAL A 259 6.72 -10.25 12.57
CA VAL A 259 7.17 -9.05 13.28
C VAL A 259 7.42 -9.40 14.74
N CYS A 260 8.63 -9.15 15.20
CA CYS A 260 9.07 -9.35 16.58
C CYS A 260 9.71 -8.07 17.08
N LEU A 261 9.14 -7.42 18.10
CA LEU A 261 9.76 -6.22 18.69
C LEU A 261 11.06 -6.56 19.46
N GLY A 262 11.21 -7.82 19.88
CA GLY A 262 12.43 -8.36 20.47
C GLY A 262 13.16 -9.35 19.53
N ASP A 263 13.70 -10.40 20.13
CA ASP A 263 14.49 -11.41 19.43
C ASP A 263 13.60 -12.56 18.91
N ILE A 264 14.08 -13.27 17.90
CA ILE A 264 13.60 -14.62 17.59
C ILE A 264 14.57 -15.60 18.23
N ASN A 265 14.14 -16.29 19.27
CA ASN A 265 14.97 -17.19 20.06
C ASN A 265 14.74 -18.65 19.64
N LEU A 266 15.80 -19.34 19.27
CA LEU A 266 15.78 -20.73 18.81
C LEU A 266 16.51 -21.61 19.84
N ASN A 267 15.77 -22.49 20.51
CA ASN A 267 16.31 -23.35 21.56
C ASN A 267 16.27 -24.83 21.13
N GLY A 268 17.41 -25.40 20.73
CA GLY A 268 17.53 -26.82 20.36
C GLY A 268 16.55 -27.28 19.27
N SER A 269 16.14 -26.34 18.42
CA SER A 269 15.00 -26.45 17.51
C SER A 269 15.46 -26.60 16.05
N PHE A 270 14.71 -27.35 15.25
CA PHE A 270 14.79 -27.34 13.79
C PHE A 270 13.63 -26.51 13.22
N VAL A 271 13.91 -25.35 12.65
CA VAL A 271 12.86 -24.42 12.18
C VAL A 271 12.96 -24.16 10.69
N VAL A 272 11.82 -24.22 10.01
CA VAL A 272 11.69 -23.81 8.61
C VAL A 272 10.75 -22.62 8.53
N PHE A 273 11.31 -21.45 8.27
CA PHE A 273 10.55 -20.24 7.98
C PHE A 273 10.25 -20.17 6.48
N ALA A 274 8.97 -20.00 6.18
CA ALA A 274 8.40 -19.87 4.85
C ALA A 274 8.73 -21.00 3.86
N PRO A 275 8.44 -22.28 4.17
CA PRO A 275 8.64 -23.35 3.20
C PRO A 275 7.78 -23.07 1.95
N ASN A 276 8.42 -22.68 0.84
CA ASN A 276 7.80 -22.38 -0.46
C ASN A 276 7.02 -21.05 -0.55
N THR A 277 7.50 -19.97 0.08
CA THR A 277 6.97 -18.61 -0.20
C THR A 277 8.07 -17.72 -0.75
N ASP A 278 7.77 -16.94 -1.80
CA ASP A 278 8.80 -16.15 -2.50
C ASP A 278 9.22 -14.88 -1.72
N ARG A 279 8.58 -14.54 -0.58
CA ARG A 279 8.56 -13.17 -0.03
C ARG A 279 8.31 -13.05 1.48
N LEU A 280 8.76 -13.98 2.33
CA LEU A 280 8.68 -13.75 3.78
C LEU A 280 9.52 -12.52 4.19
N GLY A 281 8.87 -11.54 4.80
CA GLY A 281 9.54 -10.45 5.52
C GLY A 281 9.64 -10.77 7.01
N CYS A 282 10.85 -10.99 7.51
CA CYS A 282 11.10 -11.31 8.91
C CYS A 282 11.78 -10.13 9.63
N TYR A 283 11.04 -9.43 10.48
CA TYR A 283 11.46 -8.23 11.20
C TYR A 283 11.70 -8.57 12.67
N ALA A 284 12.95 -8.53 13.12
CA ALA A 284 13.30 -8.77 14.53
C ALA A 284 14.61 -8.05 14.89
N GLN A 285 14.97 -7.96 16.17
CA GLN A 285 16.28 -7.44 16.57
C GLN A 285 17.41 -8.36 16.06
N ARG A 286 17.24 -9.67 16.22
CA ARG A 286 18.13 -10.75 15.75
C ARG A 286 17.39 -12.08 15.76
N ILE A 287 17.92 -13.04 15.01
CA ILE A 287 17.64 -14.47 15.20
C ILE A 287 18.77 -15.03 16.06
N ASN A 288 18.44 -15.53 17.25
CA ASN A 288 19.38 -15.96 18.26
C ASN A 288 19.32 -17.48 18.46
N GLU A 289 20.45 -18.15 18.29
CA GLU A 289 20.59 -19.57 18.61
C GLU A 289 21.07 -19.71 20.06
N ILE A 290 20.21 -20.20 20.95
CA ILE A 290 20.55 -20.34 22.36
C ILE A 290 21.42 -21.60 22.55
N GLU A 291 22.68 -21.39 22.91
CA GLU A 291 23.64 -22.46 23.22
C GLU A 291 23.34 -23.14 24.57
N GLY A 292 23.84 -24.37 24.76
CA GLY A 292 23.78 -25.07 26.06
C GLY A 292 22.79 -26.25 26.14
N PHE A 293 22.11 -26.58 25.05
CA PHE A 293 21.17 -27.70 25.00
C PHE A 293 21.71 -28.91 24.23
N SER A 294 21.15 -30.10 24.53
CA SER A 294 21.63 -31.38 23.98
C SER A 294 21.47 -31.53 22.46
N ARG A 295 20.69 -30.65 21.82
CA ARG A 295 20.41 -30.66 20.38
C ARG A 295 20.96 -29.39 19.74
N LYS A 296 21.57 -29.55 18.57
CA LYS A 296 22.03 -28.42 17.75
C LYS A 296 20.81 -27.70 17.17
N THR A 297 20.73 -26.39 17.38
CA THR A 297 19.78 -25.53 16.68
C THR A 297 20.11 -25.48 15.18
N ASN A 298 19.10 -25.52 14.33
CA ASN A 298 19.26 -25.35 12.90
C ASN A 298 17.99 -24.69 12.33
N TYR A 299 18.13 -23.68 11.49
CA TYR A 299 16.99 -23.05 10.85
C TYR A 299 17.25 -22.76 9.37
N THR A 300 16.16 -22.65 8.63
CA THR A 300 16.16 -22.18 7.26
C THR A 300 15.19 -21.01 7.17
N LEU A 301 15.61 -19.95 6.47
CA LEU A 301 14.80 -18.77 6.19
C LEU A 301 14.72 -18.62 4.67
N ASP A 302 13.54 -18.88 4.12
CA ASP A 302 13.23 -18.65 2.72
C ASP A 302 12.53 -17.29 2.60
N GLY A 303 13.32 -16.21 2.51
CA GLY A 303 12.83 -14.84 2.57
C GLY A 303 13.91 -13.83 2.95
N GLU A 304 13.49 -12.62 3.31
CA GLU A 304 14.38 -11.54 3.74
C GLU A 304 14.31 -11.35 5.26
N PHE A 305 15.49 -11.35 5.90
CA PHE A 305 15.64 -10.96 7.30
C PHE A 305 15.99 -9.47 7.38
N TYR A 306 15.20 -8.73 8.15
CA TYR A 306 15.41 -7.32 8.38
C TYR A 306 15.69 -7.09 9.88
N PRO A 307 16.95 -6.85 10.26
CA PRO A 307 17.30 -6.50 11.63
C PRO A 307 16.82 -5.07 11.98
N ILE A 308 15.96 -4.94 12.99
CA ILE A 308 15.31 -3.67 13.36
C ILE A 308 16.32 -2.53 13.63
N HIS A 309 17.49 -2.84 14.19
CA HIS A 309 18.50 -1.84 14.50
C HIS A 309 19.30 -1.32 13.29
N ALA A 310 19.14 -1.92 12.11
CA ALA A 310 19.98 -1.61 10.94
C ALA A 310 19.17 -1.24 9.69
N MET A 311 17.89 -0.86 9.82
CA MET A 311 17.04 -0.51 8.67
C MET A 311 17.08 0.99 8.33
N ASP A 312 17.35 1.30 7.05
CA ASP A 312 17.04 2.58 6.41
C ASP A 312 15.54 2.65 6.02
N GLU A 313 15.03 3.83 5.67
CA GLU A 313 13.60 4.22 5.73
C GLU A 313 12.58 3.41 4.88
N ALA A 314 12.96 2.69 3.83
CA ALA A 314 11.99 2.08 2.88
C ALA A 314 11.27 0.80 3.38
N PRO A 315 11.94 -0.20 3.99
CA PRO A 315 11.25 -1.33 4.64
C PRO A 315 10.49 -0.96 5.92
N LEU A 316 10.59 0.30 6.40
CA LEU A 316 9.92 0.75 7.61
C LEU A 316 8.40 0.85 7.46
N THR A 317 7.85 1.12 6.28
CA THR A 317 6.40 1.33 6.12
C THR A 317 5.61 0.09 6.56
N LYS A 318 5.86 -1.09 5.96
CA LYS A 318 5.17 -2.33 6.35
C LYS A 318 5.40 -2.74 7.80
N TYR A 319 6.60 -2.49 8.32
CA TYR A 319 6.94 -2.76 9.71
C TYR A 319 6.17 -1.84 10.67
N HIS A 320 6.11 -0.54 10.38
CA HIS A 320 5.36 0.44 11.15
C HIS A 320 3.86 0.23 11.06
N ASP A 321 3.35 -0.16 9.89
CA ASP A 321 1.95 -0.49 9.68
C ASP A 321 1.56 -1.68 10.55
N ALA A 322 2.36 -2.76 10.54
CA ALA A 322 2.14 -3.93 11.39
C ALA A 322 2.18 -3.61 12.89
N ILE A 323 3.11 -2.75 13.34
CA ILE A 323 3.15 -2.29 14.73
C ILE A 323 1.92 -1.48 15.09
N THR A 324 1.56 -0.52 14.24
CA THR A 324 0.40 0.34 14.47
C THR A 324 -0.87 -0.49 14.55
N LEU A 325 -1.04 -1.45 13.63
CA LEU A 325 -2.14 -2.40 13.60
C LEU A 325 -2.23 -3.23 14.89
N ALA A 326 -1.09 -3.78 15.33
CA ALA A 326 -1.02 -4.59 16.54
C ALA A 326 -1.26 -3.75 17.81
N ASP A 327 -0.61 -2.60 17.95
CA ASP A 327 -0.78 -1.70 19.12
C ASP A 327 -2.23 -1.25 19.26
N VAL A 328 -2.85 -0.86 18.15
CA VAL A 328 -4.26 -0.45 18.12
C VAL A 328 -5.16 -1.62 18.53
N SER A 329 -4.97 -2.81 17.95
CA SER A 329 -5.76 -4.01 18.27
C SER A 329 -5.60 -4.42 19.74
N LEU A 330 -4.36 -4.44 20.22
CA LEU A 330 -4.04 -4.89 21.57
C LEU A 330 -4.49 -3.88 22.63
N SER A 331 -4.47 -2.57 22.36
CA SER A 331 -4.89 -1.53 23.32
C SER A 331 -6.35 -1.65 23.75
N GLN A 332 -7.20 -2.19 22.88
CA GLN A 332 -8.63 -2.33 23.16
C GLN A 332 -8.93 -3.52 24.07
N LEU A 333 -8.04 -4.52 24.13
CA LEU A 333 -8.24 -5.71 24.98
C LEU A 333 -8.37 -5.34 26.46
N ASP A 334 -7.79 -4.22 26.88
CA ASP A 334 -7.88 -3.70 28.25
C ASP A 334 -9.34 -3.37 28.64
N GLY A 335 -10.25 -3.20 27.66
CA GLY A 335 -11.68 -3.00 27.89
C GLY A 335 -12.47 -4.28 28.17
N ILE A 336 -11.87 -5.47 27.99
CA ILE A 336 -12.49 -6.75 28.32
C ILE A 336 -12.47 -6.90 29.84
N SER A 337 -13.64 -6.96 30.45
CA SER A 337 -13.82 -6.99 31.91
C SER A 337 -14.57 -8.22 32.41
N MET A 338 -14.85 -9.17 31.52
CA MET A 338 -15.53 -10.41 31.87
C MET A 338 -15.20 -11.54 30.92
N TYR A 339 -15.44 -12.75 31.41
CA TYR A 339 -15.43 -13.97 30.62
C TYR A 339 -16.68 -14.10 29.75
N TYR A 340 -16.48 -14.40 28.47
CA TYR A 340 -17.53 -14.69 27.50
C TYR A 340 -17.08 -15.82 26.59
N ASP A 341 -17.95 -16.81 26.41
CA ASP A 341 -17.74 -17.95 25.53
C ASP A 341 -19.01 -18.20 24.74
N SER A 342 -18.96 -18.02 23.43
CA SER A 342 -20.14 -18.17 22.57
C SER A 342 -20.73 -19.58 22.57
N ASP A 343 -19.92 -20.61 22.84
CA ASP A 343 -20.44 -21.99 22.91
C ASP A 343 -21.39 -22.17 24.11
N ASN A 344 -21.26 -21.32 25.13
CA ASN A 344 -22.11 -21.32 26.32
C ASN A 344 -23.25 -20.28 26.22
N ASP A 345 -23.33 -19.55 25.11
CA ASP A 345 -24.35 -18.53 24.86
C ASP A 345 -25.43 -19.07 23.93
N GLY A 346 -26.56 -19.49 24.51
CA GLY A 346 -27.70 -20.01 23.73
C GLY A 346 -28.37 -18.98 22.83
N GLY A 347 -28.01 -17.69 22.93
CA GLY A 347 -28.44 -16.62 22.03
C GLY A 347 -27.48 -16.35 20.87
N TYR A 348 -26.30 -16.98 20.85
CA TYR A 348 -25.34 -16.81 19.77
C TYR A 348 -25.65 -17.75 18.60
N GLU A 349 -25.98 -17.17 17.45
CA GLU A 349 -26.29 -17.93 16.22
C GLU A 349 -25.11 -18.02 15.24
N GLY A 350 -23.95 -17.46 15.61
CA GLY A 350 -22.77 -17.46 14.75
C GLY A 350 -22.17 -18.85 14.56
N LYS A 351 -21.62 -19.09 13.36
CA LYS A 351 -21.09 -20.40 12.96
C LYS A 351 -19.83 -20.81 13.73
N TYR A 352 -18.98 -19.85 14.08
CA TYR A 352 -17.67 -20.09 14.69
C TYR A 352 -17.62 -19.49 16.09
N ARG A 353 -16.71 -20.01 16.91
CA ARG A 353 -16.65 -19.66 18.32
C ARG A 353 -15.97 -18.30 18.53
N LYS A 354 -16.35 -17.61 19.60
CA LYS A 354 -15.61 -16.48 20.16
C LYS A 354 -15.41 -16.66 21.65
N LEU A 355 -14.19 -16.40 22.11
CA LEU A 355 -13.80 -16.56 23.50
C LEU A 355 -13.09 -15.28 23.95
N MET A 356 -13.67 -14.61 24.93
CA MET A 356 -13.12 -13.41 25.55
C MET A 356 -13.01 -13.60 27.05
N SER A 357 -11.99 -13.03 27.66
CA SER A 357 -11.79 -13.09 29.11
C SER A 357 -10.93 -11.93 29.55
N ASP A 358 -11.15 -11.43 30.76
CA ASP A 358 -10.25 -10.50 31.47
C ASP A 358 -9.12 -11.24 32.20
N THR A 359 -9.13 -12.57 32.14
CA THR A 359 -8.14 -13.47 32.75
C THR A 359 -7.56 -14.41 31.69
N ASP A 360 -6.59 -15.23 32.11
CA ASP A 360 -5.94 -16.20 31.22
C ASP A 360 -6.96 -17.13 30.56
N ILE A 361 -6.80 -17.35 29.26
CA ILE A 361 -7.61 -18.26 28.46
C ILE A 361 -6.83 -19.54 28.21
N GLU A 362 -7.41 -20.69 28.53
CA GLU A 362 -6.84 -21.99 28.23
C GLU A 362 -7.66 -22.72 27.17
N ILE A 363 -7.01 -23.14 26.08
CA ILE A 363 -7.60 -23.86 24.95
C ILE A 363 -7.11 -25.31 25.00
N ARG A 364 -7.99 -26.23 25.41
CA ARG A 364 -7.66 -27.65 25.60
C ARG A 364 -8.13 -28.58 24.49
N ASN A 365 -8.93 -28.07 23.56
CA ASN A 365 -9.48 -28.83 22.44
C ASN A 365 -9.33 -28.00 21.16
N ASP A 366 -9.49 -28.66 20.01
CA ASP A 366 -9.55 -27.98 18.72
C ASP A 366 -10.51 -26.78 18.76
N PHE A 367 -10.08 -25.66 18.19
CA PHE A 367 -10.76 -24.39 18.26
C PHE A 367 -10.79 -23.71 16.89
N THR A 368 -11.98 -23.37 16.41
CA THR A 368 -12.17 -22.57 15.20
C THR A 368 -12.93 -21.29 15.56
N GLY A 369 -12.27 -20.14 15.50
CA GLY A 369 -12.88 -18.91 15.96
C GLY A 369 -11.91 -17.76 16.29
N ILE A 370 -12.36 -16.87 17.18
CA ILE A 370 -11.55 -15.76 17.69
C ILE A 370 -11.32 -15.90 19.20
N VAL A 371 -10.08 -15.68 19.63
CA VAL A 371 -9.72 -15.55 21.04
C VAL A 371 -9.16 -14.16 21.31
N ALA A 372 -9.67 -13.47 22.33
CA ALA A 372 -9.20 -12.15 22.72
C ALA A 372 -9.18 -11.97 24.24
N THR A 373 -8.03 -11.63 24.81
CA THR A 373 -7.86 -11.39 26.26
C THR A 373 -6.75 -10.39 26.52
N PRO A 374 -6.85 -9.49 27.53
CA PRO A 374 -5.73 -8.66 27.96
C PRO A 374 -4.67 -9.49 28.74
N ALA A 375 -4.97 -10.73 29.10
CA ALA A 375 -4.11 -11.65 29.84
C ALA A 375 -3.42 -12.65 28.91
N ASN A 376 -3.02 -13.82 29.42
CA ASN A 376 -2.32 -14.84 28.64
C ASN A 376 -3.30 -15.74 27.87
N VAL A 377 -2.84 -16.28 26.73
CA VAL A 377 -3.50 -17.40 26.04
C VAL A 377 -2.60 -18.62 26.10
N ILE A 378 -3.14 -19.72 26.61
CA ILE A 378 -2.45 -21.00 26.77
C ILE A 378 -3.17 -22.03 25.90
N ILE A 379 -2.49 -22.53 24.88
CA ILE A 379 -2.96 -23.59 24.00
C ILE A 379 -2.29 -24.88 24.48
N ASP A 380 -3.10 -25.83 24.91
CA ASP A 380 -2.64 -27.12 25.41
C ASP A 380 -2.12 -28.01 24.26
N ASN A 381 -1.58 -29.17 24.62
CA ASN A 381 -0.95 -30.10 23.70
C ASN A 381 -1.89 -30.65 22.64
N ASP A 382 -1.39 -30.69 21.41
CA ASP A 382 -2.02 -31.35 20.26
C ASP A 382 -3.35 -30.70 19.83
N VAL A 383 -3.47 -29.38 19.98
CA VAL A 383 -4.64 -28.58 19.58
C VAL A 383 -4.47 -28.04 18.15
N ASN A 384 -5.51 -28.20 17.34
CA ASN A 384 -5.66 -27.46 16.09
C ASN A 384 -6.42 -26.16 16.35
N PHE A 385 -5.76 -25.03 16.09
CA PHE A 385 -6.37 -23.72 16.18
C PHE A 385 -6.53 -23.11 14.78
N GLU A 386 -7.74 -22.67 14.45
CA GLU A 386 -8.05 -22.01 13.19
C GLU A 386 -8.77 -20.67 13.43
N GLY A 387 -8.16 -19.57 13.01
CA GLY A 387 -8.70 -18.22 13.21
C GLY A 387 -7.61 -17.25 13.71
N ILE A 388 -7.93 -16.43 14.71
CA ILE A 388 -6.99 -15.44 15.27
C ILE A 388 -6.96 -15.44 16.80
N ILE A 389 -5.75 -15.28 17.34
CA ILE A 389 -5.47 -15.16 18.78
C ILE A 389 -4.91 -13.77 19.07
N LEU A 390 -5.58 -13.03 19.95
CA LEU A 390 -5.16 -11.73 20.46
C LEU A 390 -4.92 -11.79 21.97
N SER A 391 -3.70 -11.44 22.38
CA SER A 391 -3.24 -11.54 23.77
C SER A 391 -2.57 -10.25 24.22
N GLY A 392 -3.15 -9.59 25.23
CA GLY A 392 -2.55 -8.42 25.90
C GLY A 392 -1.34 -8.75 26.77
N ASP A 393 -1.08 -10.04 27.04
CA ASP A 393 0.15 -10.52 27.68
C ASP A 393 0.90 -11.49 26.73
N ARG A 394 1.00 -12.79 27.07
CA ARG A 394 1.77 -13.78 26.30
C ARG A 394 0.89 -14.87 25.70
N ILE A 395 1.33 -15.43 24.57
CA ILE A 395 0.74 -16.64 23.98
C ILE A 395 1.70 -17.82 24.22
N TYR A 396 1.19 -18.89 24.81
CA TYR A 396 1.89 -20.15 25.02
C TYR A 396 1.22 -21.25 24.20
N ALA A 397 1.87 -21.72 23.13
CA ALA A 397 1.45 -22.91 22.41
C ALA A 397 2.26 -24.11 22.88
N MET A 398 1.63 -24.96 23.69
CA MET A 398 2.25 -26.12 24.32
C MET A 398 2.03 -27.38 23.48
N GLY A 399 3.06 -28.15 23.15
CA GLY A 399 2.90 -29.42 22.44
C GLY A 399 2.78 -29.31 20.90
N ASN A 400 2.25 -30.34 20.24
CA ASN A 400 2.29 -30.45 18.77
C ASN A 400 1.11 -29.74 18.12
N ASN A 401 1.10 -28.42 18.18
CA ASN A 401 -0.03 -27.62 17.72
C ASN A 401 0.03 -27.32 16.23
N ASN A 402 -1.14 -27.18 15.62
CA ASN A 402 -1.30 -26.61 14.29
C ASN A 402 -2.14 -25.34 14.40
N ILE A 403 -1.51 -24.19 14.15
CA ILE A 403 -2.14 -22.87 14.29
C ILE A 403 -2.27 -22.26 12.90
N VAL A 404 -3.47 -21.91 12.49
CA VAL A 404 -3.78 -21.45 11.13
C VAL A 404 -4.60 -20.16 11.17
N ALA A 405 -4.09 -19.09 10.57
CA ALA A 405 -4.86 -17.90 10.28
C ALA A 405 -5.97 -18.25 9.29
N ASN A 406 -7.21 -17.92 9.64
CA ASN A 406 -8.34 -18.05 8.73
C ASN A 406 -9.21 -16.78 8.75
N ALA A 407 -8.99 -15.93 7.75
CA ALA A 407 -9.74 -14.70 7.59
C ALA A 407 -11.24 -14.91 7.33
N ALA A 408 -11.64 -16.00 6.69
CA ALA A 408 -13.06 -16.30 6.48
C ALA A 408 -13.76 -16.65 7.81
N VAL A 409 -13.06 -17.33 8.74
CA VAL A 409 -13.55 -17.59 10.10
C VAL A 409 -13.72 -16.27 10.85
N ALA A 410 -12.69 -15.42 10.89
CA ALA A 410 -12.74 -14.16 11.61
C ALA A 410 -13.83 -13.21 11.07
N ARG A 411 -13.93 -13.06 9.74
CA ARG A 411 -15.01 -12.30 9.08
C ARG A 411 -16.39 -12.83 9.44
N SER A 412 -16.57 -14.15 9.45
CA SER A 412 -17.86 -14.76 9.75
C SER A 412 -18.28 -14.56 11.21
N VAL A 413 -17.33 -14.56 12.16
CA VAL A 413 -17.62 -14.21 13.56
C VAL A 413 -18.13 -12.77 13.62
N ILE A 414 -17.39 -11.82 13.06
CA ILE A 414 -17.74 -10.39 13.11
C ILE A 414 -19.07 -10.12 12.39
N ALA A 415 -19.29 -10.70 11.22
CA ALA A 415 -20.56 -10.57 10.51
C ALA A 415 -21.74 -11.06 11.35
N SER A 416 -21.58 -12.18 12.06
CA SER A 416 -22.61 -12.72 12.95
C SER A 416 -22.90 -11.78 14.14
N GLU A 417 -21.87 -11.10 14.67
CA GLU A 417 -22.04 -10.11 15.74
C GLU A 417 -22.83 -8.89 15.27
N LEU A 418 -22.50 -8.37 14.09
CA LEU A 418 -23.17 -7.21 13.51
C LEU A 418 -24.64 -7.50 13.17
N GLU A 419 -24.96 -8.70 12.68
CA GLU A 419 -26.33 -9.11 12.34
C GLU A 419 -27.19 -9.38 13.59
N SER A 420 -26.60 -9.92 14.65
CA SER A 420 -27.34 -10.33 15.85
C SER A 420 -27.74 -9.17 16.76
N GLY A 421 -27.04 -8.03 16.71
CA GLY A 421 -27.35 -6.81 17.49
C GLY A 421 -27.37 -7.00 19.02
N TYR A 422 -26.94 -8.16 19.51
CA TYR A 422 -27.00 -8.57 20.92
C TYR A 422 -25.66 -9.20 21.34
N GLY A 423 -25.12 -8.74 22.47
CA GLY A 423 -23.99 -9.38 23.16
C GLY A 423 -22.71 -8.56 23.19
N ILE A 424 -21.72 -9.08 23.92
CA ILE A 424 -20.35 -8.55 23.95
C ILE A 424 -19.73 -8.87 22.59
N MET A 425 -19.37 -7.84 21.85
CA MET A 425 -18.86 -8.02 20.50
C MET A 425 -17.34 -8.05 20.52
N VAL A 426 -16.74 -9.11 20.01
CA VAL A 426 -15.32 -9.15 19.69
C VAL A 426 -14.98 -8.00 18.73
N SER A 427 -15.89 -7.63 17.84
CA SER A 427 -15.75 -6.44 16.98
C SER A 427 -15.55 -5.13 17.75
N ASP A 428 -15.97 -5.02 19.02
CA ASP A 428 -15.73 -3.82 19.83
C ASP A 428 -14.27 -3.73 20.29
N TYR A 429 -13.63 -4.89 20.48
CA TYR A 429 -12.25 -4.99 20.96
C TYR A 429 -11.23 -5.18 19.83
N ILE A 430 -11.64 -5.79 18.73
CA ILE A 430 -10.86 -5.80 17.49
C ILE A 430 -11.08 -4.51 16.69
N GLY A 431 -12.18 -3.80 16.97
CA GLY A 431 -12.61 -2.58 16.30
C GLY A 431 -11.84 -1.32 16.67
N GLY A 432 -10.82 -1.36 17.52
CA GLY A 432 -9.89 -0.22 17.68
C GLY A 432 -9.19 0.15 16.37
N MET A 433 -9.06 -0.81 15.46
CA MET A 433 -8.57 -0.58 14.09
C MET A 433 -9.55 0.25 13.24
N ARG A 434 -10.73 0.59 13.76
CA ARG A 434 -11.62 1.61 13.19
C ARG A 434 -11.03 3.04 13.25
N ALA A 435 -9.83 3.25 13.79
CA ALA A 435 -9.23 4.59 13.89
C ALA A 435 -7.86 4.73 13.19
N ALA A 436 -7.26 3.64 12.71
CA ALA A 436 -5.83 3.63 12.35
C ALA A 436 -5.50 3.92 10.89
N GLY A 437 -6.50 4.00 10.00
CA GLY A 437 -6.37 4.58 8.66
C GLY A 437 -5.03 4.35 7.96
N LEU A 438 -4.72 3.09 7.61
CA LEU A 438 -3.55 2.79 6.81
C LEU A 438 -3.85 3.19 5.36
N ALA A 439 -3.38 4.37 4.97
CA ALA A 439 -3.55 4.92 3.63
C ALA A 439 -2.32 4.59 2.77
N ASP A 440 -2.50 3.66 1.83
CA ASP A 440 -1.67 3.58 0.63
C ASP A 440 -2.07 4.76 -0.28
N PRO A 441 -1.14 5.53 -0.87
CA PRO A 441 -1.48 6.59 -1.83
C PRO A 441 -2.34 6.12 -3.03
N ASP A 442 -2.40 4.82 -3.30
CA ASP A 442 -3.26 4.23 -4.34
C ASP A 442 -4.50 3.49 -3.76
N HIS A 443 -4.61 3.32 -2.43
CA HIS A 443 -5.77 2.69 -1.75
C HIS A 443 -6.09 3.40 -0.41
N TYR A 444 -7.26 4.05 -0.33
CA TYR A 444 -7.70 4.71 0.91
C TYR A 444 -8.63 3.79 1.70
N VAL A 445 -8.18 3.33 2.87
CA VAL A 445 -8.96 2.47 3.78
C VAL A 445 -9.64 3.32 4.83
N VAL A 446 -10.92 3.66 4.62
CA VAL A 446 -11.72 4.42 5.61
C VAL A 446 -12.40 3.44 6.57
N PRO A 447 -12.09 3.47 7.87
CA PRO A 447 -12.81 2.67 8.84
C PRO A 447 -14.25 3.15 9.05
N TYR A 448 -15.20 2.22 9.02
CA TYR A 448 -16.63 2.45 9.26
C TYR A 448 -17.17 1.60 10.43
N ARG A 449 -18.33 1.97 10.98
CA ARG A 449 -19.02 1.22 12.04
C ARG A 449 -19.96 0.17 11.49
#